data_AF-A0A936B6T4-F1
#
_entry.id   AF-A0A936B6T4-F1
#
_cell.length_a   1.000
_cell.length_b   1.000
_cell.length_c   1.000
_cell.angle_alpha   90.00
_cell.angle_beta   90.00
_cell.angle_gamma   90.00
#
_symmetry.space_group_name_H-M   'P 1'
#
loop_
_entity.id
_entity.type
_entity.pdbx_description
1 polymer ?
#
loop_
_entity_poly.entity_id
_entity_poly.type
_entity_poly.pdbx_seq_one_letter_code
_entity_poly.pdbx_strand_id
1 'polypeptide(L)' 'MTIMLHKKDRVGLILHAGAKPKEDKNAPHLYTDDTELLEWNSNIRTTISFSDLPDFLSKRDRFRKAVKRWIEETKAF' A
#
# COMPACT_ATOMS: atom_id res chain seq x y z
N MET A 1 0.49 8.60 -4.23
CA MET A 1 1.41 7.45 -4.04
C MET A 1 2.83 7.97 -3.94
N THR A 2 3.65 7.37 -3.07
CA THR A 2 5.01 7.85 -2.76
C THR A 2 5.96 6.67 -2.65
N ILE A 3 7.12 6.73 -3.30
CA ILE A 3 8.17 5.73 -3.13
C ILE A 3 8.98 6.06 -1.87
N MET A 4 9.10 5.10 -0.97
CA MET A 4 9.88 5.19 0.26
C MET A 4 11.30 4.67 0.01
N LEU A 5 12.23 5.59 -0.25
CA LEU A 5 13.65 5.30 -0.50
C LEU A 5 14.59 5.71 0.65
N HIS A 6 14.05 6.30 1.72
CA HIS A 6 14.86 6.81 2.83
C HIS A 6 15.28 5.72 3.84
N LYS A 7 14.74 4.50 3.72
CA LYS A 7 15.11 3.36 4.57
C LYS A 7 16.30 2.63 3.95
N LYS A 8 17.31 2.30 4.76
CA LYS A 8 18.57 1.70 4.26
C LYS A 8 18.42 0.24 3.84
N ASP A 9 17.45 -0.46 4.40
CA ASP A 9 17.30 -1.92 4.34
C ASP A 9 16.11 -2.38 3.48
N ARG A 10 15.38 -1.45 2.86
CA ARG A 10 14.17 -1.75 2.10
C ARG A 10 13.78 -0.64 1.13
N VAL A 11 13.07 -1.02 0.09
CA VAL A 11 12.30 -0.11 -0.77
C VAL A 11 10.83 -0.29 -0.43
N GLY A 12 10.09 0.80 -0.28
CA GLY A 12 8.65 0.73 -0.08
C GLY A 12 7.83 1.63 -0.98
N LEU A 13 6.53 1.38 -0.99
CA LEU A 13 5.52 2.16 -1.67
C LEU A 13 4.43 2.51 -0.66
N ILE A 14 4.18 3.80 -0.49
CA ILE A 14 3.07 4.31 0.30
C ILE A 14 1.91 4.60 -0.66
N LEU A 15 0.79 3.93 -0.40
CA LEU A 15 -0.50 4.15 -1.04
C LEU A 15 -1.38 4.96 -0.09
N HIS A 16 -1.98 6.04 -0.57
CA HIS A 16 -2.85 6.92 0.23
C HIS A 16 -3.94 7.52 -0.67
N ALA A 17 -5.16 7.71 -0.14
CA ALA A 17 -6.33 8.20 -0.90
C ALA A 17 -6.37 9.73 -1.10
N GLY A 18 -5.19 10.38 -1.10
CA GLY A 18 -5.08 11.85 -1.21
C GLY A 18 -5.41 12.60 0.08
N ALA A 19 -5.62 13.92 -0.04
CA ALA A 19 -5.79 14.84 1.10
C ALA A 19 -7.26 15.23 1.39
N LYS A 20 -8.19 14.91 0.48
CA LYS A 20 -9.62 15.22 0.63
C LYS A 20 -10.30 14.36 1.71
N PRO A 21 -10.21 13.01 1.68
CA PRO A 21 -10.77 12.20 2.76
C PRO A 21 -9.98 12.41 4.05
N LYS A 22 -10.70 12.52 5.17
CA LYS A 22 -10.08 12.59 6.49
C LYS A 22 -9.53 11.22 6.86
N GLU A 23 -8.25 11.18 7.19
CA GLU A 23 -7.56 10.00 7.68
C GLU A 23 -8.02 9.67 9.12
N ASP A 24 -8.36 8.39 9.37
CA ASP A 24 -8.74 7.87 10.68
C ASP A 24 -8.03 6.54 10.95
N LYS A 25 -7.29 6.47 12.05
CA LYS A 25 -6.51 5.29 12.45
C LYS A 25 -7.34 4.21 13.14
N ASN A 26 -8.53 4.55 13.62
CA ASN A 26 -9.42 3.64 14.34
C ASN A 26 -10.58 3.14 13.46
N ALA A 27 -10.78 3.75 12.29
CA ALA A 27 -11.78 3.31 11.33
C ALA A 27 -11.34 2.03 10.59
N PRO A 28 -12.28 1.22 10.09
CA PRO A 28 -11.97 0.06 9.28
C PRO A 28 -11.13 0.43 8.06
N HIS A 29 -10.24 -0.47 7.65
CA HIS A 29 -9.48 -0.34 6.42
C HIS A 29 -10.39 -0.23 5.20
N LEU A 30 -9.94 0.50 4.16
CA LEU A 30 -10.70 0.74 2.93
C LEU A 30 -11.24 -0.55 2.30
N TYR A 31 -10.48 -1.64 2.41
CA TYR A 31 -10.89 -2.98 1.97
C TYR A 31 -10.10 -4.06 2.73
N THR A 32 -10.60 -5.30 2.67
CA THR A 32 -9.86 -6.47 3.18
C THR A 32 -8.73 -6.82 2.23
N ASP A 33 -7.49 -6.84 2.74
CA ASP A 33 -6.32 -7.24 1.97
C ASP A 33 -6.24 -8.76 1.85
N ASP A 34 -6.23 -9.27 0.62
CA ASP A 34 -6.02 -10.69 0.30
C ASP A 34 -4.64 -10.96 -0.33
N THR A 35 -3.78 -9.94 -0.38
CA THR A 35 -2.41 -10.04 -0.89
C THR A 35 -1.38 -10.24 0.21
N GLU A 36 -1.75 -9.93 1.46
CA GLU A 36 -0.88 -9.92 2.64
C GLU A 36 0.34 -9.00 2.49
N LEU A 37 0.26 -8.02 1.58
CA LEU A 37 1.33 -7.06 1.32
C LEU A 37 1.09 -5.70 1.99
N LEU A 38 -0.15 -5.43 2.41
CA LEU A 38 -0.55 -4.12 2.90
C LEU A 38 -0.33 -4.01 4.41
N GLU A 39 0.67 -3.23 4.80
CA GLU A 39 0.77 -2.74 6.16
C GLU A 39 -0.10 -1.48 6.28
N TRP A 40 -1.26 -1.59 6.94
CA TRP A 40 -2.18 -0.46 7.07
C TRP A 40 -1.67 0.53 8.12
N ASN A 41 -1.54 1.80 7.72
CA ASN A 41 -1.15 2.90 8.60
C ASN A 41 -2.36 3.69 9.12
N SER A 42 -3.50 3.57 8.43
CA SER A 42 -4.82 4.11 8.77
C SER A 42 -5.88 3.48 7.84
N ASN A 43 -7.14 3.90 7.94
CA ASN A 43 -8.21 3.46 7.04
C ASN A 43 -7.95 3.70 5.53
N ILE A 44 -7.20 4.75 5.19
CA ILE A 44 -6.98 5.20 3.80
C ILE A 44 -5.49 5.32 3.42
N ARG A 45 -4.60 4.70 4.20
CA ARG A 45 -3.15 4.70 3.95
C ARG A 45 -2.53 3.35 4.28
N THR A 46 -1.70 2.86 3.37
CA THR A 46 -0.93 1.62 3.55
C THR A 46 0.47 1.73 2.98
N THR A 47 1.38 0.92 3.50
CA THR A 47 2.75 0.75 3.04
C THR A 47 2.96 -0.68 2.57
N ILE A 48 3.59 -0.84 1.40
CA ILE A 48 4.15 -2.10 0.91
C ILE A 48 5.67 -1.97 0.97
N SER A 49 6.38 -2.98 1.48
CA SER A 49 7.85 -2.96 1.56
C SER A 49 8.49 -4.23 1.00
N PHE A 50 9.68 -4.06 0.42
CA PHE A 50 10.53 -5.14 -0.11
C PHE A 50 11.96 -4.97 0.41
N SER A 51 12.59 -6.04 0.87
CA SER A 51 13.99 -6.00 1.34
C SER A 51 14.98 -5.83 0.20
N ASP A 52 14.72 -6.51 -0.92
CA ASP A 52 15.60 -6.60 -2.07
C ASP A 52 14.83 -6.98 -3.35
N LEU A 53 15.56 -7.13 -4.46
CA LEU A 53 14.99 -7.49 -5.76
C LEU A 53 14.41 -8.93 -5.77
N PRO A 54 15.09 -9.98 -5.27
CA PRO A 54 14.50 -11.30 -5.12
C PRO A 54 13.16 -11.30 -4.37
N ASP A 55 13.07 -10.57 -3.25
CA ASP A 55 11.85 -10.42 -2.47
C ASP A 55 10.72 -9.80 -3.30
N PHE A 56 11.00 -8.71 -4.00
CA PHE A 56 10.05 -8.09 -4.92
C PHE A 56 9.59 -9.06 -6.03
N LEU A 57 10.51 -9.76 -6.68
CA LEU A 57 10.19 -10.70 -7.76
C LEU A 57 9.30 -11.85 -7.27
N SER A 58 9.54 -12.36 -6.06
CA SER A 58 8.71 -13.41 -5.44
C SER A 58 7.27 -12.95 -5.14
N LYS A 59 7.07 -11.64 -4.95
CA LYS A 59 5.77 -11.02 -4.60
C LYS A 59 5.12 -10.27 -5.76
N ARG A 60 5.75 -10.23 -6.95
CA ARG A 60 5.38 -9.36 -8.07
C ARG A 60 3.90 -9.43 -8.45
N ASP A 61 3.33 -10.63 -8.52
CA ASP A 61 1.94 -10.81 -8.94
C ASP A 61 0.95 -10.34 -7.85
N ARG A 62 1.27 -10.60 -6.58
CA ARG A 62 0.53 -10.07 -5.43
C ARG A 62 0.64 -8.54 -5.36
N PHE A 63 1.82 -7.98 -5.63
CA PHE A 63 2.02 -6.54 -5.71
C PHE A 63 1.15 -5.92 -6.81
N ARG A 64 1.13 -6.50 -8.00
CA ARG A 64 0.29 -6.04 -9.11
C ARG A 64 -1.20 -6.07 -8.73
N LYS A 65 -1.63 -7.11 -8.02
CA LYS A 65 -3.01 -7.23 -7.51
C LYS A 65 -3.32 -6.14 -6.49
N ALA A 66 -2.44 -5.93 -5.50
CA ALA A 66 -2.60 -4.91 -4.46
C ALA A 66 -2.72 -3.50 -5.06
N VAL A 67 -1.83 -3.14 -6.00
CA VAL A 67 -1.84 -1.81 -6.64
C VAL A 67 -3.08 -1.62 -7.52
N LYS A 68 -3.49 -2.64 -8.29
CA LYS A 68 -4.74 -2.57 -9.07
C LYS A 68 -5.95 -2.37 -8.17
N ARG A 69 -6.06 -3.15 -7.10
CA ARG A 69 -7.17 -3.04 -6.16
C ARG A 69 -7.20 -1.65 -5.52
N TRP A 70 -6.05 -1.13 -5.11
CA TRP A 70 -5.94 0.23 -4.59
C TRP A 70 -6.49 1.28 -5.57
N ILE A 71 -6.10 1.21 -6.84
CA ILE A 71 -6.57 2.15 -7.88
C ILE A 71 -8.08 2.06 -8.07
N GLU A 72 -8.65 0.85 -8.07
CA GLU A 72 -10.09 0.63 -8.20
C GLU A 72 -10.86 1.25 -7.03
N GLU A 73 -10.44 0.95 -5.80
CA GLU A 73 -11.10 1.42 -4.58
C GLU A 73 -10.95 2.93 -4.39
N THR A 74 -9.84 3.50 -4.86
CA THR A 74 -9.57 4.94 -4.72
C THR A 74 -10.05 5.79 -5.90
N LYS A 75 -10.64 5.20 -6.94
CA LYS A 75 -11.04 5.92 -8.17
C LYS A 75 -12.03 7.07 -7.94
N ALA A 76 -12.82 7.00 -6.87
CA ALA A 76 -13.88 7.96 -6.56
C ALA A 76 -13.51 9.02 -5.50
N PHE A 77 -12.28 9.01 -5.00
CA PHE A 77 -11.77 10.00 -4.03
C PHE A 77 -11.28 11.28 -4.73
#